data_AF-A0A542UUD1-F1
#
_entry.id   AF-A0A542UUD1-F1
#
_cell.length_a   1.000
_cell.length_b   1.000
_cell.length_c   1.000
_cell.angle_alpha   90.00
_cell.angle_beta   90.00
_cell.angle_gamma   90.00
#
_symmetry.space_group_name_H-M   'P 1'
#
loop_
_entity.id
_entity.type
_entity.pdbx_description
1 polymer ?
#
loop_
_entity_poly.entity_id
_entity_poly.type
_entity_poly.pdbx_seq_one_letter_code
_entity_poly.pdbx_strand_id
1 'polypeptide(L)'
;MEIVKTRTARGRGRWGPDTYDVELLSCTQSWWDSARAERRTLTDFELRCSAPVGSRYFATESERDTFIAASFSELDLDPVEPPEARVVAPTSLHAVLGVPLTGVETAVGCLQLDWPDDYLVIYSGARIIEAAGTCEDGDAGFVAKLQSLTGRRLSAVDEVLDRGLVLTFEGPIDLEVNLREAGDGLVEAAEHSSRDHWSRGSSWTVAEPPFDSSWPS
;
A
#
# COMPACT_ATOMS: atom_id res chain seq x y z
N MET A 1 -7.21 4.30 4.14
CA MET A 1 -6.71 3.02 4.70
C MET A 1 -6.13 3.24 6.10
N GLU A 2 -6.23 2.24 6.99
CA GLU A 2 -5.59 2.22 8.30
C GLU A 2 -4.72 0.94 8.43
N ILE A 3 -3.48 1.08 8.92
CA ILE A 3 -2.60 -0.06 9.22
C ILE A 3 -2.29 -0.04 10.72
N VAL A 4 -2.63 -1.13 11.41
CA VAL A 4 -2.34 -1.33 12.83
C VAL A 4 -1.37 -2.49 12.99
N LYS A 5 -0.18 -2.23 13.54
CA LYS A 5 0.75 -3.28 13.96
C LYS A 5 0.59 -3.52 15.46
N THR A 6 0.32 -4.77 15.83
CA THR A 6 0.15 -5.19 17.22
C THR A 6 1.26 -6.17 17.58
N ARG A 7 2.09 -5.84 18.57
CA ARG A 7 3.08 -6.77 19.11
C ARG A 7 2.40 -7.66 20.16
N THR A 8 2.51 -8.97 19.98
CA THR A 8 1.86 -9.96 20.85
C THR A 8 2.86 -10.70 21.76
N ALA A 9 4.12 -10.82 21.34
CA ALA A 9 5.17 -11.42 22.15
C ALA A 9 6.55 -10.84 21.80
N ARG A 10 7.49 -10.94 22.74
CA ARG A 10 8.90 -10.63 22.51
C ARG A 10 9.80 -11.55 23.33
N GLY A 11 11.02 -11.77 22.87
CA GLY A 11 11.97 -12.59 23.61
C GLY A 11 13.21 -12.88 22.79
N ARG A 12 13.80 -14.05 22.97
CA ARG A 12 15.04 -14.44 22.31
C ARG A 12 14.99 -15.88 21.82
N GLY A 13 15.54 -16.13 20.66
CA GLY A 13 15.58 -17.47 20.07
C GLY A 13 16.92 -17.78 19.42
N ARG A 14 17.30 -19.04 19.46
CA ARG A 14 18.46 -19.59 18.77
C ARG A 14 18.04 -20.18 17.43
N TRP A 15 18.59 -19.64 16.35
CA TRP A 15 18.38 -20.16 15.00
C TRP A 15 19.75 -20.45 14.38
N GLY A 16 20.05 -21.74 14.21
CA GLY A 16 21.39 -22.19 13.83
C GLY A 16 22.43 -21.88 14.93
N PRO A 17 23.60 -21.31 14.58
CA PRO A 17 24.64 -21.02 15.57
C PRO A 17 24.34 -19.78 16.42
N ASP A 18 23.45 -18.89 15.96
CA ASP A 18 23.28 -17.53 16.47
C ASP A 18 22.02 -17.38 17.35
N THR A 19 22.01 -16.32 18.16
CA THR A 19 20.87 -15.92 19.00
C THR A 19 20.34 -14.57 18.54
N TYR A 20 19.02 -14.47 18.40
CA TYR A 20 18.33 -13.29 17.90
C TYR A 20 17.33 -12.79 18.94
N ASP A 21 17.16 -11.47 18.99
CA ASP A 21 15.98 -10.90 19.64
C ASP A 21 14.80 -11.08 18.69
N VAL A 22 13.68 -11.58 19.22
CA VAL A 22 12.51 -12.01 18.44
C VAL A 22 11.29 -11.24 18.91
N GLU A 23 10.49 -10.75 17.96
CA GLU A 23 9.16 -10.19 18.19
C GLU A 23 8.14 -10.91 17.30
N LEU A 24 6.97 -11.17 17.87
CA LEU A 24 5.80 -11.61 17.13
C LEU A 24 4.83 -10.44 16.99
N LEU A 25 4.42 -10.17 15.75
CA LEU A 25 3.44 -9.14 15.47
C LEU A 25 2.31 -9.68 14.59
N SER A 26 1.15 -9.03 14.71
CA SER A 26 0.11 -9.04 13.70
C SER A 26 0.02 -7.65 13.06
N CYS A 27 -0.23 -7.62 11.75
CA CYS A 27 -0.48 -6.39 11.00
C CYS A 27 -1.91 -6.46 10.47
N THR A 28 -2.78 -5.60 10.96
CA THR A 28 -4.16 -5.49 10.46
C THR A 28 -4.26 -4.25 9.59
N GLN A 29 -4.59 -4.45 8.32
CA GLN A 29 -4.87 -3.41 7.36
C GLN A 29 -6.38 -3.31 7.17
N SER A 30 -6.93 -2.10 7.16
CA SER A 30 -8.35 -1.82 7.05
C SER A 30 -8.62 -0.78 5.98
N TRP A 31 -9.63 -1.05 5.16
CA TRP A 31 -10.08 -0.18 4.08
C TRP A 31 -11.57 0.10 4.22
N TRP A 32 -11.97 1.25 3.72
CA TRP A 32 -13.35 1.71 3.70
C TRP A 32 -13.74 2.11 2.29
N ASP A 33 -15.02 1.97 1.97
CA ASP A 33 -15.60 2.62 0.81
C ASP A 33 -15.68 4.14 1.01
N SER A 34 -15.97 4.84 -0.07
CA SER A 34 -16.07 6.30 -0.09
C SER A 34 -17.14 6.84 0.87
N ALA A 35 -18.21 6.07 1.10
CA ALA A 35 -19.29 6.40 2.04
C ALA A 35 -18.97 6.05 3.50
N ARG A 36 -17.87 5.34 3.77
CA ARG A 36 -17.54 4.71 5.07
C ARG A 36 -18.64 3.76 5.59
N ALA A 37 -19.43 3.19 4.69
CA ALA A 37 -20.48 2.22 4.99
C ALA A 37 -19.94 0.79 5.02
N GLU A 38 -18.98 0.45 4.14
CA GLU A 38 -18.32 -0.85 4.10
C GLU A 38 -16.91 -0.77 4.69
N ARG A 39 -16.49 -1.83 5.40
CA ARG A 39 -15.13 -2.01 5.87
C ARG A 39 -14.63 -3.39 5.49
N ARG A 40 -13.43 -3.47 4.92
CA ARG A 40 -12.68 -4.71 4.71
C ARG A 40 -11.40 -4.72 5.52
N THR A 41 -10.97 -5.90 5.96
CA THR A 41 -9.78 -6.04 6.79
C THR A 41 -8.92 -7.23 6.36
N LEU A 42 -7.62 -7.02 6.22
CA LEU A 42 -6.62 -8.09 6.09
C LEU A 42 -5.81 -8.14 7.38
N THR A 43 -5.54 -9.34 7.89
CA THR A 43 -4.54 -9.50 8.95
C THR A 43 -3.45 -10.45 8.46
N ASP A 44 -2.21 -9.97 8.49
CA ASP A 44 -1.01 -10.77 8.29
C ASP A 44 -0.21 -10.88 9.60
N PHE A 45 0.76 -11.81 9.61
CA PHE A 45 1.57 -12.10 10.79
C PHE A 45 3.05 -11.91 10.46
N GLU A 46 3.77 -11.21 11.32
CA GLU A 46 5.19 -10.90 11.15
C GLU A 46 5.99 -11.57 12.28
N LEU A 47 7.02 -12.33 11.90
CA LEU A 47 8.14 -12.67 12.77
C LEU A 47 9.25 -11.67 12.51
N ARG A 48 9.65 -10.90 13.51
CA ARG A 48 10.79 -9.97 13.40
C ARG A 48 11.95 -10.45 14.24
N CYS A 49 13.09 -10.61 13.60
CA CYS A 49 14.35 -10.93 14.26
C CYS A 49 15.31 -9.73 14.18
N SER A 50 16.21 -9.62 15.16
CA SER A 50 17.34 -8.69 15.08
C SER A 50 18.19 -8.94 13.83
N ALA A 51 18.90 -7.91 13.37
CA ALA A 51 19.82 -8.04 12.24
C ALA A 51 20.83 -9.20 12.46
N PRO A 52 21.27 -9.90 11.39
CA PRO A 52 20.98 -9.63 9.98
C PRO A 52 19.70 -10.28 9.42
N VAL A 53 18.95 -11.04 10.23
CA VAL A 53 17.82 -11.85 9.74
C VAL A 53 16.64 -10.99 9.28
N GLY A 54 16.28 -9.95 10.04
CA GLY A 54 15.18 -9.06 9.70
C GLY A 54 13.80 -9.69 9.87
N SER A 55 12.84 -9.28 9.03
CA SER A 55 11.42 -9.68 9.15
C SER A 55 11.04 -10.77 8.15
N ARG A 56 10.14 -11.64 8.56
CA ARG A 56 9.43 -12.60 7.70
C ARG A 56 7.92 -12.50 7.94
N TYR A 57 7.15 -12.56 6.86
CA TYR A 57 5.70 -12.39 6.86
C TYR A 57 4.98 -13.70 6.53
N PHE A 58 3.79 -13.89 7.09
CA PHE A 58 2.97 -15.08 6.98
C PHE A 58 1.50 -14.69 6.84
N ALA A 59 0.73 -15.46 6.07
CA ALA A 59 -0.70 -15.20 5.89
C ALA A 59 -1.50 -15.61 7.13
N THR A 60 -1.05 -16.64 7.87
CA THR A 60 -1.72 -17.10 9.08
C THR A 60 -0.77 -17.22 10.27
N GLU A 61 -1.34 -17.12 11.48
CA GLU A 61 -0.62 -17.37 12.73
C GLU A 61 -0.04 -18.80 12.76
N SER A 62 -0.83 -19.79 12.34
CA SER A 62 -0.40 -21.19 12.32
C SER A 62 0.80 -21.43 11.41
N GLU A 63 0.90 -20.74 10.27
CA GLU A 63 2.07 -20.83 9.38
C GLU A 63 3.31 -20.23 10.03
N ARG A 64 3.17 -19.05 10.67
CA ARG A 64 4.26 -18.42 11.44
C ARG A 64 4.75 -19.36 12.53
N ASP A 65 3.82 -19.93 13.30
CA ASP A 65 4.15 -20.78 14.44
C ASP A 65 4.79 -22.11 13.99
N THR A 66 4.32 -22.68 12.87
CA THR A 66 4.95 -23.85 12.23
C THR A 66 6.37 -23.54 11.78
N PHE A 67 6.59 -22.39 11.15
CA PHE A 67 7.93 -21.96 10.74
C PHE A 67 8.85 -21.77 11.94
N ILE A 68 8.36 -21.12 13.00
CA ILE A 68 9.11 -20.90 14.24
C ILE A 68 9.54 -22.24 14.84
N ALA A 69 8.61 -23.19 15.00
CA ALA A 69 8.89 -24.51 15.56
C ALA A 69 9.92 -25.30 14.75
N ALA A 70 9.97 -25.11 13.43
CA ALA A 70 10.94 -25.75 12.55
C ALA A 70 12.32 -25.06 12.54
N SER A 71 12.38 -23.76 12.85
CA SER A 71 13.58 -22.93 12.64
C SER A 71 14.39 -22.72 13.91
N PHE A 72 13.72 -22.54 15.05
CA PHE A 72 14.38 -22.25 16.31
C PHE A 72 14.64 -23.52 17.12
N SER A 73 15.90 -23.75 17.49
CA SER A 73 16.26 -24.86 18.37
C SER A 73 15.93 -24.57 19.83
N GLU A 74 15.95 -23.28 20.20
CA GLU A 74 15.57 -22.75 21.51
C GLU A 74 14.81 -21.45 21.24
N LEU A 75 13.67 -21.24 21.91
CA LEU A 75 12.91 -20.00 21.80
C LEU A 75 12.21 -19.74 23.12
N ASP A 76 12.47 -18.57 23.70
CA ASP A 76 11.81 -18.08 24.88
C ASP A 76 11.10 -16.76 24.52
N LEU A 77 9.79 -16.73 24.69
CA LEU A 77 8.93 -15.60 24.34
C LEU A 77 8.04 -15.25 25.53
N ASP A 78 8.14 -14.00 25.95
CA ASP A 78 7.23 -13.41 26.92
C ASP A 78 6.01 -12.82 26.17
N PRO A 79 4.78 -13.21 26.53
CA PRO A 79 3.58 -12.53 26.05
C PRO A 79 3.58 -11.05 26.44
N VAL A 80 3.10 -10.20 25.54
CA VAL A 80 2.90 -8.77 25.79
C VAL A 80 1.44 -8.54 26.16
N GLU A 81 1.17 -8.26 27.45
CA GLU A 81 -0.17 -8.04 27.96
C GLU A 81 -0.32 -6.66 28.65
N PRO A 82 -1.21 -5.77 28.16
CA PRO A 82 -1.99 -5.91 26.93
C PRO A 82 -1.12 -5.79 25.68
N PRO A 83 -1.56 -6.31 24.52
CA PRO A 83 -0.82 -6.17 23.26
C PRO A 83 -0.51 -4.71 22.93
N GLU A 84 0.71 -4.44 22.46
CA GLU A 84 1.15 -3.10 22.11
C GLU A 84 0.74 -2.78 20.66
N ALA A 85 -0.33 -2.01 20.48
CA ALA A 85 -0.80 -1.57 19.17
C ALA A 85 -0.24 -0.21 18.78
N ARG A 86 0.20 -0.08 17.52
CA ARG A 86 0.60 1.18 16.90
C ARG A 86 -0.02 1.35 15.52
N VAL A 87 -0.53 2.54 15.24
CA VAL A 87 -0.94 2.93 13.88
C VAL A 87 0.32 3.28 13.08
N VAL A 88 0.44 2.70 11.89
CA VAL A 88 1.56 2.93 10.97
C VAL A 88 1.06 3.80 9.81
N ALA A 89 1.93 4.71 9.34
CA ALA A 89 1.61 5.53 8.18
C ALA A 89 1.26 4.64 6.97
N PRO A 90 0.19 4.95 6.23
CA PRO A 90 -0.21 4.15 5.07
C PRO A 90 0.82 4.37 3.94
N THR A 91 1.24 3.31 3.25
CA THR A 91 1.96 3.29 1.95
C THR A 91 3.25 4.11 1.78
N SER A 92 4.11 3.67 0.85
CA SER A 92 5.30 4.46 0.51
C SER A 92 5.00 5.75 -0.26
N LEU A 93 3.85 5.84 -0.93
CA LEU A 93 3.40 7.02 -1.68
C LEU A 93 3.07 8.20 -0.76
N HIS A 94 2.83 7.98 0.54
CA HIS A 94 2.69 9.08 1.49
C HIS A 94 3.97 9.91 1.66
N ALA A 95 5.13 9.40 1.20
CA ALA A 95 6.38 10.15 1.20
C ALA A 95 6.33 11.41 0.32
N VAL A 96 5.45 11.46 -0.68
CA VAL A 96 5.31 12.63 -1.58
C VAL A 96 4.18 13.58 -1.18
N LEU A 97 3.56 13.38 0.00
CA LEU A 97 2.57 14.33 0.52
C LEU A 97 3.18 15.71 0.73
N GLY A 98 2.45 16.73 0.27
CA GLY A 98 2.88 18.11 0.25
C GLY A 98 3.91 18.43 -0.83
N VAL A 99 4.38 17.47 -1.63
CA VAL A 99 5.39 17.71 -2.68
C VAL A 99 4.68 18.06 -3.99
N PRO A 100 5.12 19.11 -4.72
CA PRO A 100 4.53 19.47 -5.99
C PRO A 100 4.87 18.43 -7.06
N LEU A 101 3.88 18.10 -7.88
CA LEU A 101 4.09 17.29 -9.07
C LEU A 101 5.00 18.04 -10.05
N THR A 102 6.02 17.38 -10.55
CA THR A 102 7.04 17.96 -11.45
C THR A 102 6.79 17.65 -12.91
N GLY A 103 6.09 16.55 -13.19
CA GLY A 103 5.81 16.13 -14.55
C GLY A 103 4.66 15.14 -14.62
N VAL A 104 4.10 15.05 -15.81
CA VAL A 104 3.17 14.01 -16.23
C VAL A 104 3.64 13.51 -17.58
N GLU A 105 3.87 12.21 -17.69
CA GLU A 105 4.23 11.55 -18.94
C GLU A 105 3.15 10.54 -19.31
N THR A 106 2.82 10.47 -20.59
CA THR A 106 1.90 9.48 -21.14
C THR A 106 2.64 8.67 -22.19
N ALA A 107 2.74 7.37 -21.98
CA ALA A 107 3.32 6.43 -22.95
C ALA A 107 2.24 5.45 -23.43
N VAL A 108 2.59 4.61 -24.40
CA VAL A 108 1.68 3.58 -24.89
C VAL A 108 1.38 2.60 -23.76
N GLY A 109 0.16 2.65 -23.23
CA GLY A 109 -0.33 1.73 -22.20
C GLY A 109 0.00 2.12 -20.76
N CYS A 110 0.53 3.32 -20.49
CA CYS A 110 0.66 3.82 -19.13
C CYS A 110 0.68 5.35 -19.01
N LEU A 111 0.29 5.82 -17.84
CA LEU A 111 0.41 7.19 -17.35
C LEU A 111 1.47 7.21 -16.24
N GLN A 112 2.34 8.20 -16.22
CA GLN A 112 3.30 8.41 -15.14
C GLN A 112 3.15 9.80 -14.53
N LEU A 113 3.19 9.85 -13.20
CA LEU A 113 3.25 11.06 -12.40
C LEU A 113 4.64 11.16 -11.77
N ASP A 114 5.29 12.30 -11.90
CA ASP A 114 6.66 12.51 -11.46
C ASP A 114 6.76 13.52 -10.32
N TRP A 115 7.42 13.12 -9.23
CA TRP A 115 7.94 14.00 -8.18
C TRP A 115 9.47 14.10 -8.28
N PRO A 116 10.12 15.01 -7.53
CA PRO A 116 11.58 15.16 -7.59
C PRO A 116 12.34 13.85 -7.33
N ASP A 117 11.91 13.09 -6.32
CA ASP A 117 12.60 11.90 -5.82
C ASP A 117 11.83 10.59 -6.00
N ASP A 118 10.62 10.65 -6.57
CA ASP A 118 9.69 9.52 -6.65
C ASP A 118 8.85 9.61 -7.94
N TYR A 119 8.24 8.50 -8.34
CA TYR A 119 7.30 8.45 -9.46
C TYR A 119 6.19 7.44 -9.17
N LEU A 120 5.04 7.63 -9.81
CA LEU A 120 3.92 6.70 -9.83
C LEU A 120 3.59 6.35 -11.28
N VAL A 121 3.69 5.07 -11.65
CA VAL A 121 3.25 4.56 -12.95
C VAL A 121 1.87 3.93 -12.79
N ILE A 122 0.98 4.24 -13.71
CA ILE A 122 -0.42 3.80 -13.72
C ILE A 122 -0.66 3.05 -15.03
N TYR A 123 -1.01 1.78 -14.91
CA TYR A 123 -1.33 0.86 -16.01
C TYR A 123 -2.83 0.58 -16.12
N SER A 124 -3.64 1.23 -15.28
CA SER A 124 -5.10 1.12 -15.28
C SER A 124 -5.77 2.41 -15.73
N GLY A 125 -7.07 2.33 -16.02
CA GLY A 125 -7.91 3.49 -16.30
C GLY A 125 -7.91 4.48 -15.14
N ALA A 126 -7.80 5.76 -15.48
CA ALA A 126 -7.82 6.84 -14.51
C ALA A 126 -8.88 7.88 -14.87
N ARG A 127 -9.35 8.61 -13.87
CA ARG A 127 -10.27 9.74 -14.05
C ARG A 127 -9.92 10.89 -13.12
N ILE A 128 -10.11 12.10 -13.61
CA ILE A 128 -9.97 13.33 -12.86
C ILE A 128 -11.35 13.77 -12.41
N ILE A 129 -11.52 14.01 -11.12
CA ILE A 129 -12.77 14.47 -10.51
C ILE A 129 -12.54 15.87 -9.94
N GLU A 130 -13.32 16.83 -10.44
CA GLU A 130 -13.30 18.23 -10.02
C GLU A 130 -14.72 18.69 -9.71
N ALA A 131 -14.87 19.84 -9.06
CA ALA A 131 -16.18 20.45 -8.82
C ALA A 131 -16.99 20.72 -10.11
N ALA A 132 -16.30 20.95 -11.23
CA ALA A 132 -16.92 21.19 -12.53
C ALA A 132 -17.39 19.91 -13.24
N GLY A 133 -16.96 18.73 -12.77
CA GLY A 133 -17.30 17.43 -13.34
C GLY A 133 -16.13 16.45 -13.36
N THR A 134 -16.39 15.30 -13.96
CA THR A 134 -15.43 14.21 -14.13
C THR A 134 -14.90 14.21 -15.58
N CYS A 135 -13.63 13.86 -15.75
CA CYS A 135 -13.00 13.62 -17.04
C CYS A 135 -12.24 12.29 -16.98
N GLU A 136 -12.58 11.36 -17.87
CA GLU A 136 -12.10 9.99 -17.87
C GLU A 136 -11.01 9.78 -18.93
N ASP A 137 -10.21 8.72 -18.77
CA ASP A 137 -9.30 8.31 -19.82
C ASP A 137 -10.06 8.00 -21.12
N GLY A 138 -9.54 8.50 -22.24
CA GLY A 138 -10.21 8.52 -23.54
C GLY A 138 -11.02 9.79 -23.84
N ASP A 139 -11.34 10.63 -22.85
CA ASP A 139 -12.01 11.90 -23.10
C ASP A 139 -11.10 12.91 -23.83
N ALA A 140 -11.73 13.71 -24.70
CA ALA A 140 -11.06 14.83 -25.34
C ALA A 140 -10.62 15.87 -24.28
N GLY A 141 -9.31 15.94 -24.02
CA GLY A 141 -8.73 16.87 -23.06
C GLY A 141 -8.29 16.25 -21.74
N PHE A 142 -8.48 14.94 -21.53
CA PHE A 142 -7.98 14.22 -20.35
C PHE A 142 -6.48 14.46 -20.09
N VAL A 143 -5.65 14.28 -21.13
CA VAL A 143 -4.20 14.53 -21.04
C VAL A 143 -3.88 15.98 -20.68
N ALA A 144 -4.60 16.95 -21.25
CA ALA A 144 -4.39 18.36 -20.93
C ALA A 144 -4.77 18.68 -19.47
N LYS A 145 -5.84 18.07 -18.96
CA LYS A 145 -6.22 18.16 -17.55
C LYS A 145 -5.20 17.52 -16.63
N LEU A 146 -4.70 16.33 -16.96
CA LEU A 146 -3.62 15.68 -16.20
C LEU A 146 -2.37 16.56 -16.14
N GLN A 147 -1.94 17.11 -17.28
CA GLN A 147 -0.80 18.01 -17.34
C GLN A 147 -1.01 19.27 -16.48
N SER A 148 -2.25 19.74 -16.31
CA SER A 148 -2.59 20.88 -15.44
C SER A 148 -2.40 20.60 -13.94
N LEU A 149 -2.18 19.34 -13.55
CA LEU A 149 -1.80 18.97 -12.19
C LEU A 149 -0.33 19.29 -11.90
N THR A 150 0.50 19.51 -12.92
CA THR A 150 1.90 19.88 -12.75
C THR A 150 2.01 21.16 -11.92
N GLY A 151 2.87 21.14 -10.91
CA GLY A 151 3.07 22.21 -9.94
C GLY A 151 2.11 22.17 -8.74
N ARG A 152 1.01 21.40 -8.80
CA ARG A 152 0.11 21.20 -7.65
C ARG A 152 0.71 20.21 -6.67
N ARG A 153 0.46 20.42 -5.38
CA ARG A 153 0.91 19.52 -4.31
C ARG A 153 -0.11 18.42 -4.07
N LEU A 154 0.38 17.22 -3.81
CA LEU A 154 -0.45 16.12 -3.34
C LEU A 154 -0.81 16.36 -1.87
N SER A 155 -2.10 16.35 -1.55
CA SER A 155 -2.61 16.66 -0.21
C SER A 155 -3.12 15.44 0.54
N ALA A 156 -3.59 14.41 -0.17
CA ALA A 156 -4.00 13.14 0.41
C ALA A 156 -3.79 11.99 -0.59
N VAL A 157 -3.64 10.80 -0.03
CA VAL A 157 -3.59 9.52 -0.74
C VAL A 157 -4.49 8.55 0.01
N ASP A 158 -5.48 8.00 -0.68
CA ASP A 158 -6.41 7.04 -0.09
C ASP A 158 -6.56 5.80 -0.97
N GLU A 159 -6.61 4.65 -0.31
CA GLU A 159 -7.09 3.39 -0.90
C GLU A 159 -8.54 3.21 -0.48
N VAL A 160 -9.44 3.27 -1.46
CA VAL A 160 -10.89 3.34 -1.27
C VAL A 160 -11.54 2.15 -1.99
N LEU A 161 -12.31 1.35 -1.25
CA LEU A 161 -12.80 0.04 -1.74
C LEU A 161 -13.57 0.10 -3.06
N ASP A 162 -14.45 1.09 -3.19
CA ASP A 162 -15.35 1.26 -4.33
C ASP A 162 -14.75 2.12 -5.46
N ARG A 163 -13.56 2.72 -5.26
CA ARG A 163 -12.94 3.67 -6.19
C ARG A 163 -11.52 3.30 -6.65
N GLY A 164 -10.77 2.50 -5.88
CA GLY A 164 -9.36 2.22 -6.16
C GLY A 164 -8.41 3.14 -5.39
N LEU A 165 -7.33 3.57 -6.03
CA LEU A 165 -6.34 4.49 -5.46
C LEU A 165 -6.74 5.94 -5.81
N VAL A 166 -6.89 6.79 -4.80
CA VAL A 166 -7.31 8.19 -4.94
C VAL A 166 -6.19 9.11 -4.48
N LEU A 167 -5.76 10.01 -5.37
CA LEU A 167 -4.77 11.05 -5.12
C LEU A 167 -5.47 12.42 -5.12
N THR A 168 -5.54 13.09 -3.98
CA THR A 168 -6.14 14.42 -3.88
C THR A 168 -5.07 15.50 -3.96
N PHE A 169 -5.16 16.37 -4.97
CA PHE A 169 -4.28 17.51 -5.16
C PHE A 169 -4.88 18.80 -4.59
N GLU A 170 -4.02 19.79 -4.29
CA GLU A 170 -4.47 21.14 -3.95
C GLU A 170 -5.43 21.71 -5.02
N GLY A 171 -6.57 22.24 -4.59
CA GLY A 171 -7.57 22.86 -5.46
C GLY A 171 -8.78 21.98 -5.78
N PRO A 172 -9.41 21.41 -4.74
CA PRO A 172 -10.11 20.10 -4.74
C PRO A 172 -10.15 19.35 -6.08
N ILE A 173 -9.05 18.69 -6.41
CA ILE A 173 -8.96 17.81 -7.59
C ILE A 173 -8.53 16.43 -7.14
N ASP A 174 -9.32 15.41 -7.47
CA ASP A 174 -8.93 14.02 -7.26
C ASP A 174 -8.51 13.39 -8.58
N LEU A 175 -7.40 12.67 -8.57
CA LEU A 175 -7.10 11.66 -9.56
C LEU A 175 -7.45 10.31 -8.96
N GLU A 176 -8.40 9.62 -9.57
CA GLU A 176 -8.78 8.26 -9.21
C GLU A 176 -8.19 7.28 -10.23
N VAL A 177 -7.46 6.30 -9.72
CA VAL A 177 -6.98 5.14 -10.48
C VAL A 177 -7.90 3.98 -10.15
N ASN A 178 -8.64 3.51 -11.16
CA ASN A 178 -9.50 2.36 -11.01
C ASN A 178 -8.62 1.14 -10.74
N LEU A 179 -8.91 0.37 -9.69
CA LEU A 179 -8.18 -0.87 -9.40
C LEU A 179 -9.13 -2.05 -9.16
N ARG A 180 -10.40 -1.90 -9.57
CA ARG A 180 -11.47 -2.85 -9.27
C ARG A 180 -11.71 -3.88 -10.36
N GLU A 181 -11.58 -3.46 -11.61
CA GLU A 181 -11.92 -4.27 -12.77
C GLU A 181 -10.75 -4.23 -13.74
N ALA A 182 -10.24 -5.39 -14.13
CA ALA A 182 -9.20 -5.47 -15.14
C ALA A 182 -9.88 -5.47 -16.51
N GLY A 183 -9.40 -4.63 -17.43
CA GLY A 183 -9.67 -4.77 -18.84
C GLY A 183 -9.16 -6.10 -19.38
N ASP A 184 -9.82 -6.61 -20.43
CA ASP A 184 -9.48 -7.90 -21.03
C ASP A 184 -7.99 -7.98 -21.43
N GLY A 185 -7.26 -8.88 -20.77
CA GLY A 185 -5.89 -9.25 -21.16
C GLY A 185 -4.77 -8.30 -20.69
N LEU A 186 -5.04 -7.37 -19.76
CA LEU A 186 -4.03 -6.49 -19.17
C LEU A 186 -3.88 -6.73 -17.66
N VAL A 187 -2.64 -6.71 -17.17
CA VAL A 187 -2.36 -6.60 -15.73
C VAL A 187 -2.47 -5.13 -15.39
N GLU A 188 -3.64 -4.75 -14.88
CA GLU A 188 -3.90 -3.40 -14.44
C GLU A 188 -3.34 -3.18 -13.03
N ALA A 189 -2.54 -2.13 -12.88
CA ALA A 189 -1.83 -1.84 -11.65
C ALA A 189 -1.49 -0.35 -11.52
N ALA A 190 -1.08 0.04 -10.32
CA ALA A 190 -0.35 1.26 -10.04
C ALA A 190 0.92 0.93 -9.27
N GLU A 191 2.04 1.56 -9.60
CA GLU A 191 3.35 1.28 -9.00
C GLU A 191 4.04 2.58 -8.61
N HIS A 192 4.26 2.76 -7.31
CA HIS A 192 5.05 3.83 -6.76
C HIS A 192 6.48 3.35 -6.47
N SER A 193 7.48 4.13 -6.85
CA SER A 193 8.87 3.89 -6.46
C SER A 193 9.64 5.19 -6.31
N SER A 194 10.63 5.16 -5.41
CA SER A 194 11.66 6.19 -5.39
C SER A 194 12.51 6.13 -6.66
N ARG A 195 13.01 7.27 -7.14
CA ARG A 195 13.90 7.33 -8.31
C ARG A 195 15.22 6.58 -8.13
N ASP A 196 15.65 6.38 -6.89
CA ASP A 196 16.79 5.51 -6.62
C ASP A 196 16.45 4.03 -6.77
N HIS A 197 15.17 3.62 -6.78
CA HIS A 197 14.66 2.24 -6.81
C HIS A 197 15.02 1.36 -5.61
N TRP A 198 15.67 1.91 -4.58
CA TRP A 198 16.11 1.13 -3.41
C TRP A 198 15.43 1.58 -2.12
N SER A 199 15.03 2.85 -2.01
CA SER A 199 14.57 3.40 -0.75
C SER A 199 13.08 3.18 -0.49
N ARG A 200 12.24 3.18 -1.53
CA ARG A 200 10.78 3.09 -1.39
C ARG A 200 10.12 2.37 -2.58
N GLY A 201 9.05 1.64 -2.29
CA GLY A 201 8.22 1.01 -3.30
C GLY A 201 6.87 0.54 -2.76
N SER A 202 5.82 0.67 -3.57
CA SER A 202 4.51 0.07 -3.35
C SER A 202 3.86 -0.25 -4.69
N SER A 203 3.16 -1.37 -4.77
CA SER A 203 2.37 -1.73 -5.95
C SER A 203 0.95 -2.05 -5.51
N TRP A 204 -0.01 -1.67 -6.34
CA TRP A 204 -1.42 -2.01 -6.21
C TRP A 204 -1.87 -2.67 -7.50
N THR A 205 -2.27 -3.93 -7.44
CA THR A 205 -2.71 -4.70 -8.60
C THR A 205 -4.22 -4.91 -8.54
N VAL A 206 -4.89 -4.88 -9.70
CA VAL A 206 -6.26 -5.37 -9.78
C VAL A 206 -6.32 -6.85 -9.37
N ALA A 207 -7.42 -7.25 -8.73
CA ALA A 207 -7.64 -8.59 -8.20
C ALA A 207 -6.68 -9.01 -7.06
N GLU A 208 -6.00 -8.04 -6.43
CA GLU A 208 -5.37 -8.23 -5.13
C GLU A 208 -6.15 -7.49 -4.04
N PRO A 209 -6.07 -7.92 -2.76
CA PRO A 209 -6.55 -7.14 -1.64
C PRO A 209 -6.06 -5.68 -1.72
N PRO A 210 -6.93 -4.68 -1.48
CA PRO A 210 -8.32 -4.83 -1.03
C PRO A 210 -9.37 -4.92 -2.15
N PHE A 211 -8.95 -4.81 -3.41
CA PHE A 211 -9.84 -4.64 -4.57
C PHE A 211 -10.34 -5.96 -5.16
N ASP A 212 -9.78 -7.10 -4.74
CA ASP A 212 -10.32 -8.42 -5.07
C ASP A 212 -11.76 -8.59 -4.56
N SER A 213 -12.70 -8.78 -5.48
CA SER A 213 -14.12 -9.00 -5.17
C SER A 213 -14.42 -10.44 -4.71
N SER A 214 -13.50 -11.38 -4.92
CA SER A 214 -13.64 -12.80 -4.54
C SER A 214 -13.07 -13.13 -3.16
N TRP A 215 -12.39 -12.16 -2.54
CA TRP A 215 -11.79 -12.32 -1.23
C TRP A 215 -12.87 -12.35 -0.13
N PRO A 216 -12.92 -13.38 0.74
CA PRO A 216 -13.90 -13.45 1.83
C PRO A 216 -13.78 -12.27 2.79
N SER A 217 -14.93 -11.72 3.15
CA SER A 217 -15.12 -10.66 4.14
C SER A 217 -14.85 -11.15 5.56
#